data_AF-A0A170WNC5-F1
#
_entry.id   AF-A0A170WNC5-F1
#
_cell.length_a   1.000
_cell.length_b   1.000
_cell.length_c   1.000
_cell.angle_alpha   90.00
_cell.angle_beta   90.00
_cell.angle_gamma   90.00
#
_symmetry.space_group_name_H-M   'P 1'
#
loop_
_entity.id
_entity.type
_entity.pdbx_description
1 polymer ?
#
loop_
_entity_poly.entity_id
_entity_poly.type
_entity_poly.pdbx_seq_one_letter_code
_entity_poly.pdbx_strand_id
1 'polypeptide(L)'
;MGYDAILFWSQFYACLGKTRKYAGHQQFFAIVQLIGSRKQAEVFAYRLELNGHRRRLTWEATPRSIHEGIASAILSSDCLVFDTSIVQLFEDNGNLGINVTISMVRETDKMRES
;
A
#
# COMPACT_ATOMS: atom_id res chain seq x y z
N MET A 1 -8.50 -9.35 13.43
CA MET A 1 -7.71 -8.94 12.24
C MET A 1 -6.42 -8.36 12.76
N GLY A 2 -5.32 -9.10 12.67
CA GLY A 2 -4.00 -8.64 13.11
C GLY A 2 -3.35 -7.84 11.99
N TYR A 3 -2.88 -6.63 12.28
CA TYR A 3 -2.07 -5.81 11.39
C TYR A 3 -0.61 -6.09 11.77
N ASP A 4 0.17 -6.67 10.86
CA ASP A 4 1.47 -7.27 11.18
C ASP A 4 2.66 -6.34 10.93
N ALA A 5 2.45 -5.09 10.51
CA ALA A 5 3.50 -4.07 10.55
C ALA A 5 2.92 -2.65 10.53
N ILE A 6 3.40 -1.79 11.42
CA ILE A 6 3.17 -0.34 11.43
C ILE A 6 4.54 0.33 11.42
N LEU A 7 4.88 1.00 10.32
CA LEU A 7 6.08 1.85 10.24
C LEU A 7 5.67 3.32 10.44
N PHE A 8 6.34 4.02 11.36
CA PHE A 8 6.08 5.42 11.68
C PHE A 8 7.15 6.32 11.07
N TRP A 9 6.73 7.28 10.24
CA TRP A 9 7.62 8.34 9.76
C TRP A 9 6.89 9.69 9.79
N SER A 10 7.12 10.42 10.89
CA SER A 10 6.64 11.74 11.36
C SER A 10 5.19 12.19 11.08
N GLN A 11 4.51 11.74 10.02
CA GLN A 11 3.10 11.95 9.70
C GLN A 11 2.45 10.79 8.92
N PHE A 12 3.19 9.75 8.53
CA PHE A 12 2.68 8.63 7.74
C PHE A 12 2.73 7.29 8.50
N TYR A 13 1.73 6.47 8.24
CA TYR A 13 1.64 5.08 8.67
C TYR A 13 1.60 4.17 7.44
N ALA A 14 2.53 3.23 7.31
CA ALA A 14 2.37 2.11 6.40
C ALA A 14 1.66 0.98 7.14
N CYS A 15 0.53 0.51 6.61
CA CYS A 15 -0.23 -0.62 7.14
C CYS A 15 -0.09 -1.81 6.19
N LEU A 16 0.55 -2.86 6.68
CA LEU A 16 0.51 -4.18 6.06
C LEU A 16 -0.44 -5.06 6.86
N GLY A 17 -1.38 -5.70 6.18
CA GLY A 17 -2.27 -6.64 6.83
C GLY A 17 -2.50 -7.89 5.99
N LYS A 18 -2.85 -8.95 6.71
CA LYS A 18 -3.14 -10.26 6.15
C LYS A 18 -4.63 -10.56 6.31
N THR A 19 -5.33 -10.80 5.21
CA THR A 19 -6.72 -11.30 5.25
C THR A 19 -6.73 -12.79 4.90
N ARG A 20 -7.43 -13.59 5.71
CA ARG A 20 -7.80 -14.95 5.31
C ARG A 20 -9.05 -14.85 4.45
N LYS A 21 -8.97 -15.18 3.16
CA LYS A 21 -10.19 -15.44 2.37
C LYS A 21 -10.68 -16.87 2.62
N TYR A 22 -12.00 -17.04 2.51
CA TYR A 22 -12.66 -18.34 2.44
C TYR A 22 -12.08 -19.18 1.28
N ALA A 23 -11.98 -20.50 1.47
CA ALA A 23 -11.40 -21.49 0.55
C ALA A 23 -9.87 -21.66 0.54
N GLY A 24 -9.14 -21.16 1.54
CA GLY A 24 -7.73 -21.53 1.77
C GLY A 24 -6.69 -20.70 1.02
N HIS A 25 -7.12 -19.77 0.16
CA HIS A 25 -6.22 -18.79 -0.47
C HIS A 25 -5.96 -17.62 0.49
N GLN A 26 -4.68 -17.43 0.88
CA GLN A 26 -4.26 -16.28 1.67
C GLN A 26 -4.13 -15.06 0.76
N GLN A 27 -4.70 -13.94 1.19
CA GLN A 27 -4.50 -12.64 0.55
C GLN A 27 -3.79 -11.69 1.50
N PHE A 28 -2.93 -10.88 0.92
CA PHE A 28 -2.17 -9.85 1.57
C PHE A 28 -2.61 -8.51 1.00
N PHE A 29 -2.63 -7.49 1.85
CA PHE A 29 -2.92 -6.13 1.43
C PHE A 29 -1.92 -5.17 2.04
N ALA A 30 -1.47 -4.21 1.24
CA ALA A 30 -0.58 -3.14 1.67
C ALA A 30 -1.17 -1.79 1.29
N ILE A 31 -1.22 -0.87 2.25
CA ILE A 31 -1.75 0.48 2.07
C ILE A 31 -0.95 1.49 2.90
N VAL A 32 -0.79 2.71 2.40
CA VAL A 32 -0.20 3.82 3.15
C VAL A 32 -1.31 4.77 3.61
N GLN A 33 -1.26 5.13 4.88
CA GLN A 33 -2.13 6.10 5.51
C GLN A 33 -1.35 7.34 5.96
N LEU A 34 -2.02 8.49 5.93
CA LEU A 34 -1.52 9.75 6.46
C LEU A 34 -2.29 10.12 7.73
N ILE A 35 -1.56 10.52 8.76
CA ILE A 35 -2.07 11.20 9.96
C ILE A 35 -2.40 12.64 9.57
N GLY A 36 -3.59 12.84 9.02
CA GLY A 36 -4.03 14.15 8.54
C GLY A 36 -5.41 14.08 7.94
N SER A 37 -5.93 15.21 7.51
CA SER A 37 -7.17 15.30 6.72
C SER A 37 -6.98 14.71 5.31
N ARG A 38 -8.09 14.35 4.66
CA ARG A 38 -8.09 13.94 3.25
C ARG A 38 -7.41 14.99 2.35
N LYS A 39 -7.70 16.28 2.58
CA LYS A 39 -7.10 17.39 1.83
C LYS A 39 -5.57 17.45 1.98
N GLN A 40 -5.05 17.12 3.16
CA GLN A 40 -3.60 16.99 3.36
C GLN A 40 -3.03 15.74 2.68
N ALA A 41 -3.83 14.67 2.51
CA ALA A 41 -3.38 13.48 1.82
C ALA A 41 -3.32 13.66 0.29
N GLU A 42 -4.21 14.47 -0.27
CA GLU A 42 -4.30 14.79 -1.72
C GLU A 42 -3.08 15.52 -2.30
N VAL A 43 -2.16 16.01 -1.46
CA VAL A 43 -0.89 16.60 -1.91
C VAL A 43 0.25 15.58 -1.90
N PHE A 44 -0.01 14.33 -1.55
CA PHE A 44 0.97 13.25 -1.55
C PHE A 44 0.55 12.10 -2.46
N ALA A 45 1.53 11.42 -3.01
CA ALA A 45 1.39 10.12 -3.65
C ALA A 45 2.37 9.16 -2.97
N TYR A 46 1.95 7.91 -2.81
CA TYR A 46 2.82 6.83 -2.37
C TYR A 46 2.98 5.79 -3.47
N ARG A 47 4.12 5.11 -3.44
CA ARG A 47 4.44 3.97 -4.28
C ARG A 47 4.89 2.80 -3.43
N LEU A 48 4.24 1.66 -3.61
CA LEU A 48 4.66 0.38 -3.08
C LEU A 48 5.32 -0.42 -4.20
N GLU A 49 6.51 -0.95 -3.95
CA GLU A 49 7.20 -1.80 -4.89
C GLU A 49 7.62 -3.12 -4.26
N LEU A 50 7.28 -4.22 -4.92
CA LEU A 50 7.87 -5.53 -4.70
C LEU A 50 8.95 -5.72 -5.76
N ASN A 51 10.18 -5.99 -5.33
CA ASN A 51 11.31 -6.19 -6.23
C ASN A 51 11.80 -7.63 -6.11
N GLY A 52 11.87 -8.32 -7.24
CA GLY A 52 12.35 -9.68 -7.35
C GLY A 52 13.33 -9.81 -8.51
N HIS A 53 13.89 -11.01 -8.72
CA HIS A 53 14.86 -11.21 -9.78
C HIS A 53 14.27 -10.89 -11.16
N ARG A 54 14.69 -9.76 -11.75
CA ARG A 54 14.20 -9.19 -13.02
C ARG A 54 12.69 -8.94 -13.07
N ARG A 55 12.05 -8.80 -11.90
CA ARG A 55 10.61 -8.56 -11.78
C ARG A 55 10.39 -7.39 -10.85
N ARG A 56 9.38 -6.58 -11.18
CA ARG A 56 8.94 -5.48 -10.33
C ARG A 56 7.42 -5.41 -10.39
N LEU A 57 6.78 -5.36 -9.24
CA LEU A 57 5.37 -5.02 -9.11
C LEU A 57 5.28 -3.67 -8.42
N THR A 58 4.55 -2.74 -9.02
CA THR A 58 4.44 -1.36 -8.54
C THR A 58 2.97 -1.00 -8.37
N TRP A 59 2.63 -0.39 -7.24
CA TRP A 59 1.32 0.21 -6.98
C TRP A 59 1.50 1.66 -6.53
N GLU A 60 0.85 2.59 -7.23
CA GLU A 60 0.88 4.02 -6.91
C GLU A 60 -0.53 4.50 -6.59
N ALA A 61 -0.68 5.28 -5.51
CA ALA A 61 -1.96 5.87 -5.13
C ALA A 61 -1.76 7.07 -4.19
N THR A 62 -2.84 7.79 -3.90
CA THR A 62 -2.87 8.83 -2.85
C THR A 62 -2.97 8.16 -1.48
N PRO A 63 -2.17 8.58 -0.46
CA PRO A 63 -2.30 8.05 0.89
C PRO A 63 -3.72 8.24 1.43
N ARG A 64 -4.21 7.31 2.24
CA ARG A 64 -5.54 7.44 2.84
C ARG A 64 -5.48 8.18 4.16
N SER A 65 -6.43 9.06 4.45
CA SER A 65 -6.51 9.66 5.78
C SER A 65 -6.83 8.59 6.83
N ILE A 66 -6.19 8.65 8.01
CA ILE A 66 -6.57 7.78 9.14
C ILE A 66 -8.04 7.96 9.56
N HIS A 67 -8.63 9.14 9.31
CA HIS A 67 -10.03 9.42 9.64
C HIS A 67 -11.03 8.64 8.77
N GLU A 68 -10.60 8.16 7.60
CA GLU A 68 -11.47 7.41 6.67
C GLU A 68 -11.46 5.89 6.94
N GLY A 69 -10.60 5.42 7.87
CA GLY A 69 -10.37 4.01 8.15
C GLY A 69 -9.74 3.25 6.98
N ILE A 70 -9.49 1.95 7.14
CA ILE A 70 -8.94 1.09 6.06
C ILE A 70 -9.93 0.05 5.53
N ALA A 71 -11.01 -0.23 6.27
CA ALA A 71 -11.95 -1.30 5.92
C ALA A 71 -12.61 -1.09 4.55
N SER A 72 -13.02 0.15 4.24
CA SER A 72 -13.63 0.47 2.94
C SER A 72 -12.64 0.37 1.78
N ALA A 73 -11.37 0.77 1.97
CA ALA A 73 -10.33 0.62 0.95
C ALA A 73 -10.03 -0.85 0.64
N ILE A 74 -9.96 -1.70 1.67
CA ILE A 74 -9.76 -3.15 1.50
C ILE A 74 -10.97 -3.77 0.78
N LEU A 75 -12.20 -3.37 1.13
CA LEU A 75 -13.42 -3.87 0.49
C LEU A 75 -13.52 -3.45 -0.98
N SER A 76 -13.06 -2.24 -1.32
CA SER A 76 -13.06 -1.73 -2.70
C SER A 76 -11.81 -2.11 -3.49
N SER A 77 -10.87 -2.86 -2.91
CA SER A 77 -9.55 -3.15 -3.50
C SER A 77 -8.74 -1.89 -3.87
N ASP A 78 -8.95 -0.80 -3.14
CA ASP A 78 -8.22 0.46 -3.27
C ASP A 78 -6.92 0.41 -2.43
N CYS A 79 -6.12 -0.62 -2.71
CA CYS A 79 -4.83 -0.90 -2.08
C CYS A 79 -4.09 -1.97 -2.88
N LEU A 80 -2.78 -2.13 -2.65
CA LEU A 80 -2.04 -3.24 -3.24
C LEU A 80 -2.54 -4.57 -2.65
N VAL A 81 -3.18 -5.40 -3.45
CA VAL A 81 -3.66 -6.74 -3.07
C VAL A 81 -2.86 -7.81 -3.82
N PHE A 82 -2.38 -8.81 -3.10
CA PHE A 82 -1.60 -9.92 -3.69
C PHE A 82 -1.85 -11.23 -2.94
N ASP A 83 -1.57 -12.35 -3.61
CA ASP A 83 -1.73 -13.70 -3.06
C ASP A 83 -0.37 -14.33 -2.73
N THR A 84 -0.40 -15.55 -2.19
CA THR A 84 0.82 -16.33 -1.90
C THR A 84 1.69 -16.57 -3.14
N SER A 85 1.08 -16.69 -4.31
CA SER A 85 1.81 -16.89 -5.58
C SER A 85 2.70 -15.68 -5.88
N ILE A 86 2.18 -14.46 -5.71
CA ILE A 86 2.97 -13.24 -5.83
C ILE A 86 4.05 -13.19 -4.75
N VAL A 87 3.75 -13.54 -3.49
CA VAL A 87 4.78 -13.58 -2.44
C VAL A 87 5.96 -14.46 -2.84
N GLN A 88 5.71 -15.67 -3.34
CA GLN A 88 6.75 -16.59 -3.79
C GLN A 88 7.59 -16.07 -4.97
N LEU A 89 7.02 -15.19 -5.80
CA LEU A 89 7.76 -14.60 -6.94
C LEU A 89 8.70 -13.46 -6.52
N PHE A 90 8.46 -12.85 -5.36
CA PHE A 90 9.13 -11.63 -4.90
C PHE A 90 9.84 -11.76 -3.54
N GLU A 91 9.63 -12.85 -2.80
CA GLU A 91 10.33 -13.10 -1.54
C GLU A 91 11.80 -13.47 -1.78
N ASP A 92 12.65 -13.03 -0.86
CA ASP A 92 14.04 -13.46 -0.76
C ASP A 92 14.23 -14.15 0.59
N ASN A 93 14.58 -15.44 0.56
CA ASN A 93 14.69 -16.30 1.74
C ASN A 93 13.50 -16.22 2.71
N GLY A 94 12.27 -16.21 2.16
CA GLY A 94 11.03 -16.15 2.94
C GLY A 94 10.69 -14.76 3.50
N ASN A 95 11.44 -13.72 3.13
CA ASN A 95 11.14 -12.35 3.48
C ASN A 95 10.65 -11.58 2.26
N LEU A 96 9.47 -10.96 2.37
CA LEU A 96 8.94 -10.07 1.35
C LEU A 96 9.31 -8.62 1.69
N GLY A 97 10.24 -8.05 0.91
CA GLY A 97 10.56 -6.63 0.98
C GLY A 97 9.56 -5.78 0.21
N ILE A 98 8.97 -4.78 0.86
CA ILE A 98 8.12 -3.77 0.21
C ILE A 98 8.82 -2.42 0.32
N ASN A 99 9.25 -1.88 -0.83
CA ASN A 99 9.79 -0.53 -0.87
C ASN A 99 8.63 0.46 -0.86
N VAL A 100 8.70 1.43 0.05
CA VAL A 100 7.69 2.49 0.16
C VAL A 100 8.36 3.81 -0.21
N THR A 101 7.87 4.45 -1.27
CA THR A 101 8.27 5.82 -1.64
C THR A 101 7.09 6.74 -1.42
N ILE A 102 7.30 7.88 -0.76
CA ILE A 102 6.28 8.93 -0.59
C ILE A 102 6.82 10.19 -1.26
N SER A 103 5.98 10.84 -2.06
CA SER A 103 6.33 12.05 -2.79
C SER A 103 5.21 13.08 -2.68
N MET A 104 5.55 14.36 -2.72
CA MET A 104 4.55 15.41 -2.90
C MET A 104 4.12 15.47 -4.37
N VAL A 105 2.82 15.48 -4.62
CA VAL A 105 2.24 15.66 -5.95
C VAL A 105 2.32 17.15 -6.28
N ARG A 106 3.08 17.51 -7.32
CA ARG A 106 3.12 18.90 -7.81
C ARG A 106 1.86 19.17 -8.63
N GLU A 107 1.33 20.39 -8.58
CA GLU A 107 0.13 20.78 -9.35
C GLU A 107 0.25 20.50 -10.86
N THR A 108 1.46 20.46 -11.41
CA THR A 108 1.73 20.15 -12.82
C THR A 108 1.43 18.70 -13.21
N ASP A 109 1.42 17.76 -12.26
CA ASP A 109 1.14 16.35 -12.55
C ASP A 109 -0.37 16.06 -12.61
N LYS A 110 -1.20 16.85 -11.91
CA LYS A 110 -2.67 16.74 -11.97
C LYS A 110 -3.26 17.07 -13.34
N MET A 111 -2.55 17.82 -14.18
CA MET A 111 -3.00 18.21 -15.53
C MET A 111 -2.76 17.14 -16.59
N ARG A 112 -2.01 16.07 -16.31
CA ARG A 112 -1.70 15.01 -17.29
C ARG A 112 -2.71 13.87 -17.33
N GLU A 113 -3.64 13.81 -16.37
CA GLU A 113 -4.70 12.80 -16.28
C GLU A 113 -6.10 13.37 -16.54
N SER A 114 -6.19 14.60 -17.09
CA SER A 114 -7.44 15.28 -17.46
C SER A 114 -7.79 15.10 -18.93
#